data_AF-A0A1V0GRM1-F1
#
_entry.id   AF-A0A1V0GRM1-F1
#
_cell.length_a   1.000
_cell.length_b   1.000
_cell.length_c   1.000
_cell.angle_alpha   90.00
_cell.angle_beta   90.00
_cell.angle_gamma   90.00
#
_symmetry.space_group_name_H-M   'P 1'
#
loop_
_entity.id
_entity.type
_entity.pdbx_description
1 polymer ?
#
loop_
_entity_poly.entity_id
_entity_poly.type
_entity_poly.pdbx_seq_one_letter_code
_entity_poly.pdbx_strand_id
1 'polypeptide(L)'
;MTGRAAALAQLERLARLKSDLEMRRFSAYRAHVTAAEERIAAIRDDLQAIHAAPAAFSVAEARLANALAGERTRALLRAEADLRQMLPGFEAARALAKREFGRVEVLKTLGQDAAKAARDRAERKLRP
;
A
#
# COMPACT_ATOMS: atom_id res chain seq x y z
N MET A 1 36.98 14.03 6.47
CA MET A 1 35.85 13.21 6.97
C MET A 1 35.60 11.99 6.08
N THR A 2 36.53 11.05 5.96
CA THR A 2 36.39 9.90 5.03
C THR A 2 36.62 8.58 5.74
N GLY A 3 35.69 8.25 6.66
CA GLY A 3 35.59 6.91 7.23
C GLY A 3 34.40 6.17 6.62
N ARG A 4 34.53 4.86 6.38
CA ARG A 4 33.45 3.99 5.87
C ARG A 4 32.13 4.17 6.62
N ALA A 5 32.17 4.34 7.94
CA ALA A 5 31.00 4.60 8.77
C ALA A 5 30.29 5.92 8.45
N ALA A 6 31.04 7.00 8.15
CA ALA A 6 30.47 8.30 7.79
C ALA A 6 29.78 8.28 6.42
N ALA A 7 30.36 7.55 5.45
CA ALA A 7 29.75 7.35 4.13
C ALA A 7 28.46 6.53 4.23
N LEU A 8 28.45 5.46 5.04
CA LEU A 8 27.24 4.66 5.28
C LEU A 8 26.14 5.48 5.96
N ALA A 9 26.48 6.34 6.92
CA ALA A 9 25.52 7.25 7.55
C ALA A 9 24.91 8.27 6.56
N GLN A 10 25.69 8.75 5.59
CA GLN A 10 25.17 9.61 4.51
C GLN A 10 24.20 8.83 3.60
N LEU A 11 24.57 7.61 3.20
CA LEU A 11 23.72 6.76 2.37
C LEU A 11 22.42 6.37 3.09
N GLU A 12 22.47 6.08 4.40
CA GLU A 12 21.29 5.80 5.21
C GLU A 12 20.32 6.98 5.19
N ARG A 13 20.80 8.22 5.38
CA ARG A 13 19.97 9.43 5.33
C ARG A 13 19.26 9.58 3.98
N LEU A 14 19.98 9.39 2.88
CA LEU A 14 19.41 9.45 1.54
C LEU A 14 18.38 8.34 1.30
N ALA A 15 18.69 7.12 1.73
CA ALA A 15 17.78 5.98 1.63
C ALA A 15 16.51 6.21 2.45
N ARG A 16 16.61 6.84 3.63
CA ARG A 16 15.46 7.17 4.48
C ARG A 16 14.53 8.16 3.79
N LEU A 17 15.07 9.25 3.23
CA LEU A 17 14.27 10.22 2.47
C LEU A 17 13.55 9.56 1.30
N LYS A 18 14.22 8.67 0.57
CA LYS A 18 13.60 7.92 -0.53
C LYS A 18 12.53 6.95 -0.04
N SER A 19 12.78 6.21 1.04
CA SER A 19 11.80 5.33 1.67
C SER A 19 10.55 6.09 2.09
N ASP A 20 10.71 7.26 2.71
CA ASP A 20 9.58 8.11 3.14
C ASP A 20 8.74 8.58 1.94
N LEU A 21 9.40 8.94 0.83
CA LEU A 21 8.72 9.31 -0.42
C LEU A 21 7.90 8.15 -0.99
N GLU A 22 8.51 6.96 -1.11
CA GLU A 22 7.80 5.78 -1.64
C GLU A 22 6.68 5.33 -0.70
N MET A 23 6.84 5.48 0.63
CA MET A 23 5.77 5.22 1.59
C MET A 23 4.57 6.15 1.40
N ARG A 24 4.80 7.46 1.22
CA ARG A 24 3.72 8.41 0.92
C ARG A 24 2.99 8.05 -0.37
N ARG A 25 3.75 7.68 -1.41
CA ARG A 25 3.21 7.24 -2.69
C ARG A 25 2.34 5.98 -2.51
N PHE A 26 2.85 4.98 -1.80
CA PHE A 26 2.11 3.76 -1.49
C PHE A 26 0.83 4.05 -0.69
N SER A 27 0.89 4.93 0.31
CA SER A 27 -0.29 5.34 1.08
C SER A 27 -1.38 5.96 0.22
N ALA A 28 -1.02 6.77 -0.78
CA ALA A 28 -1.99 7.33 -1.72
C ALA A 28 -2.68 6.23 -2.55
N TYR A 29 -1.92 5.29 -3.11
CA TYR A 29 -2.49 4.13 -3.81
C TYR A 29 -3.42 3.32 -2.90
N ARG A 30 -3.01 3.07 -1.65
CA ARG A 30 -3.82 2.34 -0.68
C ARG A 30 -5.16 3.04 -0.43
N ALA A 31 -5.15 4.36 -0.24
CA ALA A 31 -6.38 5.14 -0.04
C ALA A 31 -7.34 4.99 -1.22
N HIS A 32 -6.84 5.03 -2.46
CA HIS A 32 -7.68 4.83 -3.64
C HIS A 32 -8.25 3.41 -3.75
N VAL A 33 -7.45 2.39 -3.45
CA VAL A 33 -7.91 0.99 -3.45
C VAL A 33 -8.97 0.78 -2.37
N THR A 34 -8.73 1.21 -1.14
CA THR A 34 -9.71 1.09 -0.04
C THR A 34 -11.02 1.80 -0.37
N ALA A 35 -10.97 3.02 -0.91
CA ALA A 35 -12.19 3.71 -1.35
C ALA A 35 -12.93 2.97 -2.48
N ALA A 36 -12.21 2.29 -3.38
CA ALA A 36 -12.83 1.47 -4.42
C ALA A 36 -13.50 0.21 -3.85
N GLU A 37 -12.86 -0.45 -2.89
CA GLU A 37 -13.41 -1.61 -2.17
C GLU A 37 -14.67 -1.23 -1.38
N GLU A 38 -14.65 -0.10 -0.67
CA GLU A 38 -15.81 0.43 0.06
C GLU A 38 -16.99 0.72 -0.87
N ARG A 39 -16.74 1.32 -2.04
CA ARG A 39 -17.78 1.54 -3.06
C ARG A 39 -18.37 0.23 -3.57
N ILE A 40 -17.55 -0.79 -3.81
CA ILE A 40 -18.01 -2.11 -4.24
C ILE A 40 -18.89 -2.74 -3.15
N ALA A 41 -18.48 -2.66 -1.88
CA ALA A 41 -19.26 -3.16 -0.75
C ALA A 41 -20.64 -2.48 -0.68
N ALA A 42 -20.68 -1.15 -0.75
CA ALA A 42 -21.93 -0.39 -0.73
C ALA A 42 -22.89 -0.79 -1.87
N ILE A 43 -22.38 -1.00 -3.09
CA ILE A 43 -23.22 -1.44 -4.22
C ILE A 43 -23.77 -2.87 -4.01
N ARG A 44 -22.99 -3.74 -3.36
CA ARG A 44 -23.44 -5.10 -3.03
C ARG A 44 -24.52 -5.08 -1.95
N ASP A 45 -24.39 -4.22 -0.95
CA ASP A 45 -25.41 -4.02 0.09
C ASP A 45 -26.72 -3.48 -0.52
N ASP A 46 -26.63 -2.51 -1.44
CA ASP A 46 -27.78 -2.03 -2.22
C ASP A 46 -28.48 -3.16 -2.99
N LEU A 47 -27.72 -4.00 -3.69
CA LEU A 47 -28.25 -5.16 -4.43
C LEU A 47 -28.96 -6.15 -3.50
N GLN A 48 -28.35 -6.43 -2.35
CA GLN A 48 -28.95 -7.32 -1.36
C GLN A 48 -30.26 -6.74 -0.81
N ALA A 49 -30.31 -5.43 -0.55
CA ALA A 49 -31.51 -4.75 -0.07
C ALA A 49 -32.67 -4.80 -1.09
N ILE A 50 -32.39 -4.68 -2.39
CA ILE A 50 -33.40 -4.81 -3.45
C ILE A 50 -34.09 -6.18 -3.42
N HIS A 51 -33.34 -7.24 -3.12
CA HIS A 51 -33.85 -8.61 -3.11
C HIS A 51 -34.36 -9.10 -1.75
N ALA A 52 -34.06 -8.38 -0.66
CA ALA A 52 -34.46 -8.76 0.69
C ALA A 52 -35.95 -8.52 1.01
N ALA A 53 -36.76 -8.03 0.06
CA ALA A 53 -38.18 -7.77 0.27
C ALA A 53 -38.95 -9.05 0.64
N PRO A 54 -39.55 -9.14 1.84
CA PRO A 54 -40.22 -10.35 2.33
C PRO A 54 -41.66 -10.53 1.78
N ALA A 55 -42.20 -9.52 1.09
CA ALA A 55 -43.55 -9.56 0.52
C ALA A 55 -43.53 -10.00 -0.95
N ALA A 56 -44.57 -10.72 -1.38
CA ALA A 56 -44.74 -11.08 -2.78
C ALA A 56 -44.93 -9.81 -3.63
N PHE A 57 -44.09 -9.66 -4.66
CA PHE A 57 -44.19 -8.55 -5.59
C PHE A 57 -45.42 -8.67 -6.50
N SER A 58 -46.06 -7.54 -6.77
CA SER A 58 -46.84 -7.37 -8.00
C SER A 58 -45.91 -7.38 -9.22
N VAL A 59 -46.48 -7.59 -10.41
CA VAL A 59 -45.71 -7.57 -11.67
C VAL A 59 -45.01 -6.21 -11.90
N ALA A 60 -45.64 -5.11 -11.49
CA ALA A 60 -45.06 -3.77 -11.61
C ALA A 60 -43.85 -3.59 -10.67
N GLU A 61 -43.97 -4.02 -9.42
CA GLU A 61 -42.87 -3.97 -8.45
C GLU A 61 -41.71 -4.89 -8.85
N ALA A 62 -42.01 -6.07 -9.38
CA ALA A 62 -40.99 -6.99 -9.90
C ALA A 62 -40.21 -6.37 -11.07
N ARG A 63 -40.89 -5.67 -12.00
CA ARG A 63 -40.23 -4.96 -13.10
C ARG A 63 -39.33 -3.83 -12.59
N LEU A 64 -39.80 -3.07 -11.60
CA LEU A 64 -39.03 -2.00 -10.97
C LEU A 64 -37.78 -2.55 -10.26
N ALA A 65 -37.93 -3.58 -9.44
CA ALA A 65 -36.83 -4.22 -8.74
C ALA A 65 -35.77 -4.76 -9.73
N ASN A 66 -36.20 -5.39 -10.82
CA ASN A 66 -35.30 -5.87 -11.86
C ASN A 66 -34.56 -4.73 -12.58
N ALA A 67 -35.24 -3.60 -12.84
CA ALA A 67 -34.59 -2.44 -13.45
C ALA A 67 -33.50 -1.85 -12.53
N LEU A 68 -33.81 -1.70 -11.24
CA LEU A 68 -32.86 -1.21 -10.22
C LEU A 68 -31.68 -2.17 -10.03
N ALA A 69 -31.95 -3.48 -9.94
CA ALA A 69 -30.92 -4.50 -9.84
C ALA A 69 -30.01 -4.50 -11.08
N GLY A 70 -30.58 -4.34 -12.27
CA GLY A 70 -29.82 -4.23 -13.52
C GLY A 70 -28.92 -3.00 -13.55
N GLU A 71 -29.40 -1.85 -13.08
CA GLU A 71 -28.58 -0.64 -12.95
C GLU A 71 -27.42 -0.84 -11.97
N ARG A 72 -27.72 -1.34 -10.77
CA ARG A 72 -26.71 -1.58 -9.73
C ARG A 72 -25.69 -2.64 -10.14
N THR A 73 -26.10 -3.67 -10.86
CA THR A 73 -25.17 -4.68 -11.42
C THR A 73 -24.20 -4.06 -12.42
N ARG A 74 -24.67 -3.18 -13.32
CA ARG A 74 -23.78 -2.46 -14.24
C ARG A 74 -22.84 -1.50 -13.52
N ALA A 75 -23.28 -0.87 -12.42
CA ALA A 75 -22.42 -0.05 -11.57
C ALA A 75 -21.35 -0.91 -10.88
N LEU A 76 -21.72 -2.08 -10.35
CA LEU A 76 -20.80 -3.04 -9.73
C LEU A 76 -19.70 -3.48 -10.70
N LEU A 77 -20.08 -3.90 -11.91
CA LEU A 77 -19.12 -4.34 -12.93
C LEU A 77 -18.11 -3.25 -13.31
N ARG A 78 -18.55 -1.98 -13.36
CA ARG A 78 -17.66 -0.83 -13.61
C ARG A 78 -16.71 -0.61 -12.43
N ALA A 79 -17.23 -0.58 -11.21
CA ALA A 79 -16.41 -0.41 -10.02
C ALA A 79 -15.36 -1.55 -9.86
N GLU A 80 -15.72 -2.79 -10.17
CA GLU A 80 -14.81 -3.94 -10.16
C GLU A 80 -13.77 -3.86 -11.30
N ALA A 81 -14.14 -3.32 -12.47
CA ALA A 81 -13.18 -3.05 -13.54
C ALA A 81 -12.17 -1.96 -13.13
N ASP A 82 -12.65 -0.86 -12.53
CA ASP A 82 -11.82 0.23 -12.05
C ASP A 82 -10.83 -0.26 -10.98
N LEU A 83 -11.30 -1.05 -10.00
CA LEU A 83 -10.43 -1.66 -8.99
C LEU A 83 -9.36 -2.54 -9.63
N ARG A 84 -9.72 -3.41 -10.59
CA ARG A 84 -8.76 -4.25 -11.31
C ARG A 84 -7.70 -3.45 -12.05
N GLN A 85 -8.04 -2.27 -12.58
CA GLN A 85 -7.07 -1.38 -13.23
C GLN A 85 -6.10 -0.72 -12.22
N MET A 86 -6.54 -0.48 -10.98
CA MET A 86 -5.71 0.14 -9.93
C MET A 86 -4.71 -0.85 -9.30
N LEU A 87 -5.05 -2.14 -9.20
CA LEU A 87 -4.26 -3.15 -8.49
C LEU A 87 -2.80 -3.26 -8.94
N PRO A 88 -2.46 -3.26 -10.25
CA PRO A 88 -1.06 -3.33 -10.67
C PRO A 88 -0.21 -2.16 -10.15
N GLY A 89 -0.77 -0.94 -10.17
CA GLY A 89 -0.10 0.25 -9.65
C GLY A 89 0.09 0.21 -8.13
N PHE A 90 -0.92 -0.28 -7.41
CA PHE A 90 -0.85 -0.50 -5.97
C PHE A 90 0.23 -1.51 -5.60
N GLU A 91 0.28 -2.68 -6.25
CA GLU A 91 1.28 -3.71 -5.97
C GLU A 91 2.70 -3.26 -6.33
N ALA A 92 2.86 -2.53 -7.45
CA ALA A 92 4.15 -1.93 -7.80
C ALA A 92 4.62 -0.93 -6.75
N ALA A 93 3.74 -0.03 -6.29
CA ALA A 93 4.07 0.94 -5.24
C ALA A 93 4.41 0.23 -3.92
N ARG A 94 3.64 -0.80 -3.55
CA ARG A 94 3.89 -1.63 -2.35
C ARG A 94 5.26 -2.29 -2.39
N ALA A 95 5.61 -2.91 -3.52
CA ALA A 95 6.89 -3.59 -3.69
C ALA A 95 8.07 -2.61 -3.61
N LEU A 96 7.96 -1.44 -4.25
CA LEU A 96 8.98 -0.39 -4.19
C LEU A 96 9.14 0.15 -2.76
N ALA A 97 8.04 0.50 -2.10
CA ALA A 97 8.06 1.00 -0.73
C ALA A 97 8.72 -0.02 0.22
N LYS A 98 8.35 -1.31 0.12
CA LYS A 98 8.97 -2.39 0.90
C LYS A 98 10.48 -2.51 0.62
N ARG A 99 10.90 -2.39 -0.64
CA ARG A 99 12.31 -2.48 -1.03
C ARG A 99 13.13 -1.33 -0.45
N GLU A 100 12.66 -0.10 -0.59
CA GLU A 100 13.39 1.08 -0.08
C GLU A 100 13.44 1.08 1.45
N PHE A 101 12.37 0.64 2.13
CA PHE A 101 12.40 0.41 3.57
C PHE A 101 13.48 -0.62 3.97
N GLY A 102 13.52 -1.77 3.30
CA GLY A 102 14.55 -2.78 3.54
C GLY A 102 15.97 -2.26 3.29
N ARG A 103 16.15 -1.39 2.29
CA ARG A 103 17.45 -0.73 2.03
C ARG A 103 17.91 0.14 3.19
N VAL A 104 16.99 0.86 3.85
CA VAL A 104 17.30 1.66 5.04
C VAL A 104 17.83 0.77 6.17
N GLU A 105 17.13 -0.33 6.45
CA GLU A 105 17.53 -1.27 7.51
C GLU A 105 18.90 -1.90 7.23
N VAL A 106 19.19 -2.29 5.98
CA VAL A 106 20.51 -2.81 5.62
C VAL A 106 21.61 -1.76 5.82
N LEU A 107 21.39 -0.52 5.39
CA LEU A 107 22.39 0.55 5.54
C LEU A 107 22.64 0.91 7.00
N LYS A 108 21.60 0.88 7.84
CA LYS A 108 21.69 1.07 9.28
C LYS A 108 22.56 -0.02 9.93
N THR A 109 22.30 -1.29 9.62
CA THR A 109 23.10 -2.42 10.14
C THR A 109 24.56 -2.31 9.68
N LEU A 110 24.80 -2.08 8.39
CA LEU A 110 26.16 -1.90 7.86
C LEU A 110 26.88 -0.72 8.51
N GLY A 111 26.17 0.38 8.78
CA GLY A 111 26.69 1.55 9.47
C GLY A 111 27.12 1.23 10.91
N GLN A 112 26.31 0.47 11.64
CA GLN A 112 26.60 0.01 13.00
C GLN A 112 27.84 -0.90 13.02
N ASP A 113 27.91 -1.88 12.11
CA ASP A 113 29.05 -2.79 11.99
C ASP A 113 30.35 -2.04 11.65
N ALA A 114 30.28 -1.08 10.74
CA ALA A 114 31.42 -0.26 10.36
C ALA A 114 31.91 0.63 11.52
N ALA A 115 30.98 1.17 12.32
CA ALA A 115 31.30 1.96 13.50
C ALA A 115 31.94 1.10 14.60
N LYS A 116 31.40 -0.10 14.86
CA LYS A 116 31.96 -1.06 15.81
C LYS A 116 33.38 -1.46 15.41
N ALA A 117 33.58 -1.88 14.16
CA ALA A 117 34.90 -2.27 13.67
C ALA A 117 35.92 -1.11 13.72
N ALA A 118 35.47 0.14 13.59
CA ALA A 118 36.34 1.30 13.76
C ALA A 118 36.78 1.50 15.22
N ARG A 119 35.87 1.28 16.19
CA ARG A 119 36.18 1.32 17.63
C ARG A 119 37.15 0.22 18.03
N ASP A 120 36.88 -1.03 17.63
CA ASP A 120 37.74 -2.18 17.93
C ASP A 120 39.18 -1.97 17.39
N ARG A 121 39.32 -1.37 16.20
CA ARG A 121 40.63 -1.01 15.64
C ARG A 121 41.33 0.09 16.41
N ALA A 122 40.60 1.08 16.93
CA ALA A 122 41.18 2.14 17.74
C ALA A 122 41.66 1.59 19.09
N GLU A 123 40.86 0.75 19.75
CA GLU A 123 41.21 0.11 21.02
C GLU A 123 42.43 -0.80 20.91
N ARG A 124 42.56 -1.56 19.82
CA ARG A 124 43.76 -2.39 19.56
C ARG A 124 45.04 -1.57 19.37
N LYS A 125 44.94 -0.33 18.86
CA LYS A 125 46.11 0.56 18.73
C LYS A 125 46.52 1.21 20.05
N LEU A 126 45.63 1.21 21.04
CA LEU A 126 45.84 1.80 22.37
C LEU A 126 46.32 0.78 23.41
N ARG A 127 46.33 -0.52 23.09
CA ARG A 127 46.97 -1.55 23.90
C ARG A 127 48.44 -1.71 23.47
N PRO A 128 49.42 -1.41 24.34
CA PRO A 128 50.85 -1.60 24.05
C PRO A 128 51.22 -3.08 23.90
#